data_AF-W8YL60-F1
#
_entry.id   AF-W8YL60-F1
#
_cell.length_a   1.000
_cell.length_b   1.000
_cell.length_c   1.000
_cell.angle_alpha   90.00
_cell.angle_beta   90.00
_cell.angle_gamma   90.00
#
_symmetry.space_group_name_H-M   'P 1'
#
loop_
_entity.id
_entity.type
_entity.pdbx_description
1 polymer ?
#
loop_
_entity_poly.entity_id
_entity_poly.type
_entity_poly.pdbx_seq_one_letter_code
_entity_poly.pdbx_strand_id
1 'polypeptide(L)'
;MEGRQEGGWCSLTVKDNGAGLDAAGLDRLRRQLSEPMSDEIGCGTWNVHQRLRYQFGDRSGLLLEAGQGGGFRAELRWRCGGGPTEEEGGGEDGAAAHRG
;
A
#
# COMPACT_ATOMS: atom_id res chain seq x y z
N MET A 1 -6.72 15.35 -9.46
CA MET A 1 -6.19 13.97 -9.49
C MET A 1 -5.25 13.83 -10.68
N GLU A 2 -4.26 12.94 -10.60
CA GLU A 2 -3.25 12.72 -11.63
C GLU A 2 -2.89 11.23 -11.70
N GLY A 3 -2.82 10.66 -12.90
CA GLY A 3 -2.42 9.27 -13.12
C GLY A 3 -1.09 9.16 -13.84
N ARG A 4 -0.24 8.20 -13.46
CA ARG A 4 1.06 7.96 -14.09
C ARG A 4 1.29 6.46 -14.31
N GLN A 5 1.99 6.14 -15.39
CA GLN A 5 2.59 4.83 -15.61
C GLN A 5 4.08 5.00 -15.90
N GLU A 6 4.93 4.36 -15.10
CA GLU A 6 6.39 4.47 -15.25
C GLU A 6 7.09 3.25 -14.63
N GLY A 7 8.09 2.71 -15.31
CA GLY A 7 8.92 1.62 -14.76
C GLY A 7 8.13 0.37 -14.34
N GLY A 8 7.03 0.07 -15.04
CA GLY A 8 6.13 -1.03 -14.69
C GLY A 8 5.25 -0.78 -13.46
N TRP A 9 5.14 0.47 -13.01
CA TRP A 9 4.25 0.90 -11.94
C TRP A 9 3.17 1.83 -12.47
N CYS A 10 1.97 1.64 -11.94
CA CYS A 10 0.80 2.46 -12.17
C CYS A 10 0.53 3.21 -10.87
N SER A 11 0.26 4.51 -10.95
CA SER A 11 -0.18 5.28 -9.79
C SER A 11 -1.29 6.25 -10.09
N LEU A 12 -2.15 6.47 -9.09
CA LEU A 12 -3.19 7.48 -9.10
C LEU A 12 -3.05 8.35 -7.85
N THR A 13 -2.76 9.63 -8.08
CA THR A 13 -2.59 10.63 -7.03
C THR A 13 -3.85 11.49 -6.89
N VAL A 14 -4.38 11.57 -5.67
CA VAL A 14 -5.44 12.49 -5.27
C VAL A 14 -4.85 13.46 -4.25
N LYS A 15 -5.01 14.76 -4.49
CA LYS A 15 -4.62 15.81 -3.54
C LYS A 15 -5.91 16.31 -2.90
N ASP A 16 -5.97 16.25 -1.57
CA ASP A 16 -6.96 16.94 -0.78
C ASP A 16 -6.35 18.25 -0.30
N ASN A 17 -7.01 19.37 -0.64
CA ASN A 17 -6.60 20.71 -0.23
C ASN A 17 -7.47 21.22 0.93
N GLY A 18 -8.20 20.33 1.61
CA GLY A 18 -9.05 20.67 2.73
C GLY A 18 -8.23 20.95 3.99
N ALA A 19 -8.81 21.70 4.92
CA ALA A 19 -8.22 21.93 6.25
C ALA A 19 -8.35 20.71 7.18
N GLY A 20 -8.85 19.57 6.69
CA GLY A 20 -9.43 18.50 7.51
C GLY A 20 -8.43 17.55 8.16
N LEU A 21 -7.14 17.63 7.83
CA LEU A 21 -6.14 16.73 8.38
C LEU A 21 -4.85 17.48 8.72
N ASP A 22 -4.55 17.57 10.02
CA ASP A 22 -3.26 18.00 10.51
C ASP A 22 -2.24 16.84 10.49
N ALA A 23 -1.00 17.12 10.89
CA ALA A 23 0.05 16.10 10.92
C ALA A 23 -0.33 14.89 11.80
N ALA A 24 -0.99 15.13 12.93
CA ALA A 24 -1.42 14.08 13.85
C ALA A 24 -2.51 13.17 13.25
N GLY A 25 -3.46 13.76 12.53
CA GLY A 25 -4.48 13.06 11.78
C GLY A 25 -3.88 12.22 10.64
N LEU A 26 -2.88 12.75 9.92
CA LEU A 26 -2.16 12.02 8.89
C LEU A 26 -1.42 10.80 9.45
N ASP A 27 -0.73 10.97 10.57
CA ASP A 27 -0.03 9.87 11.23
C ASP A 27 -0.99 8.84 11.84
N ARG A 28 -2.19 9.25 12.27
CA ARG A 28 -3.26 8.32 12.64
C ARG A 28 -3.71 7.50 11.43
N LEU A 29 -3.98 8.14 10.29
CA LEU A 29 -4.37 7.42 9.06
C LEU A 29 -3.29 6.45 8.59
N ARG A 30 -2.02 6.87 8.61
CA ARG A 30 -0.88 6.01 8.24
C ARG A 30 -0.80 4.77 9.11
N ARG A 31 -0.90 4.93 10.44
CA ARG A 31 -0.93 3.80 11.37
C ARG A 31 -2.11 2.87 11.11
N GLN A 32 -3.29 3.44 10.88
CA GLN A 32 -4.48 2.64 10.57
C GLN A 32 -4.29 1.77 9.34
N LEU A 33 -3.56 2.20 8.30
CA LEU A 33 -3.30 1.36 7.12
C LEU A 33 -2.48 0.10 7.44
N SER A 34 -1.71 0.09 8.52
CA SER A 34 -0.83 -1.02 8.92
C SER A 34 -1.43 -1.96 9.97
N GLU A 35 -2.54 -1.57 10.60
CA GLU A 35 -3.19 -2.35 11.66
C GLU A 35 -4.21 -3.37 11.09
N PRO A 36 -4.45 -4.51 11.79
CA PRO A 36 -5.54 -5.41 11.49
C PRO A 36 -6.91 -4.72 11.55
N MET A 37 -7.89 -5.24 10.81
CA MET A 37 -9.26 -4.71 10.84
C MET A 37 -9.83 -4.79 12.27
N SER A 38 -10.39 -3.70 12.78
CA SER A 38 -11.17 -3.66 14.02
C SER A 38 -12.56 -3.07 13.77
N ASP A 39 -13.50 -3.36 14.66
CA ASP A 39 -14.92 -2.98 14.49
C ASP A 39 -15.17 -1.45 14.59
N GLU A 40 -14.19 -0.66 15.04
CA GLU A 40 -14.23 0.81 15.01
C GLU A 40 -13.83 1.40 13.63
N ILE A 41 -13.43 0.57 12.65
CA ILE A 41 -12.77 1.03 11.44
C ILE A 41 -13.77 1.40 10.34
N GLY A 42 -14.12 2.69 10.29
CA GLY A 42 -14.88 3.33 9.20
C GLY A 42 -14.04 3.82 8.00
N CYS A 43 -12.80 3.38 7.80
CA CYS A 43 -11.87 4.09 6.92
C CYS A 43 -11.77 3.44 5.54
N GLY A 44 -12.52 3.93 4.54
CA GLY A 44 -12.45 3.44 3.15
C GLY A 44 -11.02 3.35 2.58
N THR A 45 -10.08 4.12 3.11
CA THR A 45 -8.64 4.04 2.82
C THR A 45 -8.01 2.70 3.22
N TRP A 46 -8.35 2.13 4.37
CA TRP A 46 -7.85 0.80 4.77
C TRP A 46 -8.25 -0.26 3.76
N ASN A 47 -9.53 -0.27 3.40
CA ASN A 47 -10.08 -1.24 2.46
C ASN A 47 -9.43 -1.13 1.06
N VAL A 48 -9.21 0.10 0.59
CA VAL A 48 -8.48 0.33 -0.67
C VAL A 48 -7.03 -0.15 -0.57
N HIS A 49 -6.34 0.12 0.54
CA HIS A 49 -4.95 -0.31 0.75
C HIS A 49 -4.84 -1.85 0.74
N GLN A 50 -5.69 -2.54 1.50
CA GLN A 50 -5.68 -4.00 1.56
C GLN A 50 -6.05 -4.64 0.22
N ARG A 51 -7.03 -4.10 -0.51
CA ARG A 51 -7.41 -4.64 -1.83
C ARG A 51 -6.32 -4.46 -2.88
N LEU A 52 -5.60 -3.35 -2.86
CA LEU A 52 -4.44 -3.15 -3.73
C LEU A 52 -3.34 -4.17 -3.43
N ARG A 53 -3.04 -4.40 -2.15
CA ARG A 53 -2.06 -5.40 -1.72
C ARG A 53 -2.46 -6.81 -2.11
N TYR A 54 -3.70 -7.18 -1.83
CA TYR A 54 -4.26 -8.49 -2.19
C TYR A 54 -4.20 -8.74 -3.70
N GLN A 55 -4.54 -7.73 -4.51
CA GLN A 55 -4.61 -7.90 -5.96
C GLN A 55 -3.26 -7.83 -6.67
N PHE A 56 -2.34 -6.99 -6.19
CA PHE A 56 -1.12 -6.61 -6.91
C PHE A 56 0.17 -6.83 -6.09
N GLY A 57 0.08 -7.57 -4.97
CA GLY A 57 1.18 -7.90 -4.07
C GLY A 57 1.51 -6.80 -3.05
N ASP A 58 2.33 -7.15 -2.05
CA ASP A 58 2.61 -6.32 -0.86
C ASP A 58 3.28 -4.98 -1.11
N ARG A 59 3.88 -4.80 -2.29
CA ARG A 59 4.46 -3.52 -2.71
C ARG A 59 3.43 -2.53 -3.27
N SER A 60 2.17 -2.95 -3.38
CA SER A 60 1.04 -2.13 -3.82
C SER A 60 0.29 -1.57 -2.62
N GLY A 61 -0.48 -0.50 -2.80
CA GLY A 61 -1.26 0.06 -1.71
C GLY A 61 -1.49 1.56 -1.82
N LEU A 62 -1.96 2.11 -0.71
CA LEU A 62 -2.07 3.56 -0.48
C LEU A 62 -0.84 4.10 0.24
N LEU A 63 -0.29 5.19 -0.29
CA LEU A 63 0.69 6.06 0.37
C LEU A 63 0.01 7.39 0.70
N LEU A 64 0.23 7.87 1.93
CA LEU A 64 -0.33 9.14 2.41
C LEU A 64 0.81 10.10 2.79
N GLU A 65 0.81 11.28 2.19
CA GLU A 65 1.82 12.32 2.38
C GLU A 65 1.18 13.66 2.71
N ALA A 66 1.90 14.54 3.41
CA ALA A 66 1.41 15.88 3.69
C ALA A 66 1.32 16.70 2.38
N GLY A 67 0.23 17.44 2.22
CA GLY A 67 0.05 18.33 1.08
C GLY A 67 0.90 19.60 1.22
N GLN A 68 1.50 20.05 0.12
CA GLN A 68 2.22 21.32 0.10
C GLN A 68 1.21 22.46 0.21
N GLY A 69 1.19 23.16 1.35
CA GLY A 69 0.21 24.21 1.65
C GLY A 69 -1.02 23.76 2.46
N GLY A 70 -1.02 22.53 2.99
CA GLY A 70 -2.12 21.98 3.79
C GLY A 70 -2.78 20.76 3.16
N GLY A 71 -3.64 20.08 3.92
CA GLY A 71 -4.29 18.83 3.50
C GLY A 71 -3.30 17.68 3.29
N PHE A 72 -3.65 16.74 2.41
CA PHE A 72 -2.82 15.55 2.16
C PHE A 72 -2.84 15.09 0.70
N ARG A 73 -1.79 14.37 0.32
CA ARG A 73 -1.67 13.65 -0.94
C ARG A 73 -1.86 12.17 -0.67
N ALA A 74 -2.85 11.58 -1.32
CA ALA A 74 -3.07 10.13 -1.37
C ALA A 74 -2.58 9.60 -2.71
N GLU A 75 -1.69 8.62 -2.69
CA GLU A 75 -1.25 7.91 -3.89
C GLU A 75 -1.64 6.43 -3.78
N LEU A 76 -2.46 5.97 -4.72
CA LEU A 76 -2.65 4.55 -4.97
C LEU A 76 -1.51 4.14 -5.91
N ARG A 77 -0.77 3.08 -5.56
CA ARG A 77 0.33 2.56 -6.37
C ARG A 77 0.24 1.04 -6.51
N TRP A 78 0.41 0.54 -7.73
CA TRP A 78 0.39 -0.90 -8.03
C TRP A 78 1.25 -1.25 -9.26
N ARG A 79 1.59 -2.52 -9.43
CA ARG A 79 2.32 -2.99 -10.62
C ARG A 79 1.42 -2.96 -11.86
N CYS A 80 1.85 -2.30 -12.93
CA CYS A 80 1.15 -2.37 -14.21
C CYS A 80 1.37 -3.76 -14.83
N GLY A 81 0.30 -4.42 -15.27
CA GLY A 81 0.38 -5.64 -16.10
C GLY A 81 0.68 -6.94 -15.37
N GLY A 82 0.68 -6.97 -14.02
CA GLY A 82 0.85 -8.21 -13.25
C GLY A 82 -0.34 -8.47 -12.34
N GLY A 83 -0.91 -9.69 -12.43
CA GLY A 83 -1.63 -10.29 -11.30
C GLY A 83 -0.67 -10.58 -10.13
N PRO A 84 -1.13 -11.16 -9.02
CA PRO A 84 -0.27 -11.43 -7.88
C PRO A 84 0.95 -12.20 -8.35
N THR A 85 2.13 -11.63 -8.12
CA THR A 85 3.39 -12.35 -8.31
C THR A 85 3.43 -13.32 -7.15
N GLU A 86 3.16 -14.60 -7.45
CA GLU A 86 3.51 -15.69 -6.55
C GLU A 86 4.97 -15.47 -6.14
N GLU A 87 5.21 -15.41 -4.83
CA GLU A 87 6.56 -15.25 -4.31
C GLU A 87 7.45 -16.32 -4.94
N GLU A 88 8.63 -15.91 -5.44
CA GLU A 88 9.65 -16.84 -5.91
C GLU A 88 9.93 -17.83 -4.77
N GLY A 89 9.46 -19.06 -4.94
CA GLY A 89 9.77 -20.17 -4.06
C GLY A 89 11.28 -20.35 -4.01
N GLY A 90 11.86 -20.12 -2.84
CA GLY A 90 13.21 -20.55 -2.52
C GLY A 90 13.28 -22.07 -2.47
N GLY A 91 13.50 -22.72 -3.61
CA GLY A 91 14.37 -23.90 -3.71
C GLY A 91 15.80 -23.41 -3.98
N GLU A 92 16.88 -24.00 -3.49
CA GLU A 92 17.15 -25.33 -2.96
C GLU A 92 18.28 -25.21 -1.91
N ASP A 93 18.38 -26.16 -0.99
CA ASP A 93 19.70 -26.77 -0.73
C ASP A 93 19.56 -28.19 -0.15
N GLY A 94 19.93 -29.15 -1.01
CA GLY A 94 20.97 -30.14 -0.71
C GLY A 94 20.83 -31.04 0.52
N ALA A 95 20.56 -32.31 0.23
CA ALA A 95 20.87 -33.47 1.05
C ALA A 95 22.17 -33.39 1.86
N ALA A 96 22.10 -33.78 3.13
CA ALA A 96 23.21 -34.42 3.83
C ALA A 96 22.68 -35.55 4.71
N ALA A 97 23.13 -36.75 4.38
CA ALA A 97 22.91 -37.97 5.14
C ALA A 97 23.48 -37.83 6.56
N HIS A 98 22.80 -38.42 7.54
CA HIS A 98 23.52 -38.95 8.71
C HIS A 98 22.86 -40.24 9.20
N ARG A 99 23.58 -41.34 9.02
CA ARG A 99 23.47 -42.57 9.82
C ARG A 99 23.78 -42.24 11.27
N GLY A 100 23.11 -42.92 12.19
CA GLY A 100 23.38 -42.96 13.62
C GLY A 100 22.35 -43.81 14.31
#